data_AF-A0A816K8I1-F1
#
_entry.id   AF-A0A816K8I1-F1
#
_cell.length_a   1.000
_cell.length_b   1.000
_cell.length_c   1.000
_cell.angle_alpha   90.00
_cell.angle_beta   90.00
_cell.angle_gamma   90.00
#
_symmetry.space_group_name_H-M   'P 1'
#
loop_
_entity.id
_entity.type
_entity.pdbx_description
1 polymer ?
#
loop_
_entity_poly.entity_id
_entity_poly.type
_entity_poly.pdbx_seq_one_letter_code
_entity_poly.pdbx_strand_id
1 'polypeptide(L)'
;KSEMSDDNLSSKRAQDILNGFKLHWMNLRDADSGRVLWQSSENLSTPGVEHEARVPKRILKCRAVSREINFSSQQEMQQFRLEQRVFFRGTIIEEWSFTFGFVIPGSTKYLAIIN
;
A
#
# COMPACT_ATOMS: atom_id res chain seq x y z
N LYS A 1 23.76 -24.94 20.44
CA LYS A 1 22.77 -23.91 20.03
C LYS A 1 23.44 -23.11 18.93
N SER A 2 23.04 -23.28 17.68
CA SER A 2 23.54 -22.48 16.56
C SER A 2 22.99 -21.07 16.67
N GLU A 3 23.85 -20.07 16.70
CA GLU A 3 23.47 -18.66 16.59
C GLU A 3 22.90 -18.41 15.20
N MET A 4 21.69 -17.84 15.14
CA MET A 4 21.02 -17.50 13.89
C MET A 4 21.46 -16.10 13.49
N SER A 5 22.01 -15.93 12.29
CA SER A 5 22.52 -14.65 11.79
C SER A 5 21.43 -13.57 11.69
N ASP A 6 21.82 -12.30 11.84
CA ASP A 6 20.91 -11.14 11.80
C ASP A 6 20.12 -11.02 10.49
N ASP A 7 20.72 -11.40 9.36
CA ASP A 7 20.03 -11.44 8.05
C ASP A 7 18.87 -12.45 8.03
N ASN A 8 19.03 -13.61 8.69
CA ASN A 8 17.98 -14.61 8.80
C ASN A 8 16.84 -14.14 9.73
N LEU A 9 17.16 -13.39 10.78
CA LEU A 9 16.18 -12.81 11.70
C LEU A 9 15.35 -11.70 11.02
N SER A 10 16.00 -10.83 10.24
CA SER A 10 15.35 -9.78 9.45
C SER A 10 14.40 -10.37 8.40
N SER A 11 14.84 -11.41 7.68
CA SER A 11 14.03 -12.13 6.71
C SER A 11 12.80 -12.80 7.34
N LYS A 12 12.96 -13.43 8.51
CA LYS A 12 11.84 -14.02 9.25
C LYS A 12 10.81 -12.98 9.68
N ARG A 13 11.25 -11.84 10.24
CA ARG A 13 10.34 -10.76 10.65
C ARG A 13 9.56 -10.18 9.48
N ALA A 14 10.21 -9.97 8.34
CA ALA A 14 9.55 -9.51 7.12
C ALA A 14 8.46 -10.48 6.66
N GLN A 15 8.75 -11.79 6.71
CA GLN A 15 7.78 -12.82 6.36
C GLN A 15 6.59 -12.85 7.34
N ASP A 16 6.85 -12.71 8.65
CA ASP A 16 5.78 -12.65 9.66
C ASP A 16 4.87 -11.43 9.43
N ILE A 17 5.44 -10.25 9.16
CA ILE A 17 4.68 -9.04 8.82
C ILE A 17 3.83 -9.29 7.57
N LEU A 18 4.43 -9.86 6.51
CA LEU A 18 3.71 -10.14 5.27
C LEU A 18 2.53 -11.10 5.51
N ASN A 19 2.74 -12.17 6.29
CA ASN A 19 1.71 -13.16 6.60
C ASN A 19 0.54 -12.56 7.41
N GLY A 20 0.82 -11.59 8.28
CA GLY A 20 -0.18 -10.93 9.11
C GLY A 20 -0.70 -9.60 8.55
N PHE A 21 -0.22 -9.14 7.39
CA PHE A 21 -0.67 -7.92 6.74
C PHE A 21 -1.75 -8.20 5.71
N LYS A 22 -2.82 -7.40 5.73
CA LYS A 22 -3.91 -7.50 4.76
C LYS A 22 -4.42 -6.12 4.39
N LEU A 23 -4.43 -5.83 3.09
CA LEU A 23 -5.21 -4.73 2.52
C LEU A 23 -6.66 -5.19 2.40
N HIS A 24 -7.58 -4.46 3.02
CA HIS A 24 -9.01 -4.79 2.99
C HIS A 24 -9.72 -4.14 1.82
N TRP A 25 -9.42 -2.86 1.59
CA TRP A 25 -9.97 -2.11 0.47
C TRP A 25 -9.12 -0.88 0.18
N MET A 26 -9.31 -0.37 -1.03
CA MET A 26 -8.75 0.90 -1.48
C MET A 26 -9.79 1.65 -2.30
N ASN A 27 -9.82 2.97 -2.18
CA ASN A 27 -10.59 3.83 -3.07
C ASN A 27 -9.74 4.98 -3.64
N LEU A 28 -10.16 5.47 -4.80
CA LEU A 28 -9.62 6.64 -5.47
C LEU A 28 -10.75 7.65 -5.67
N ARG A 29 -10.51 8.89 -5.28
CA ARG A 29 -11.43 10.02 -5.38
C ARG A 29 -10.76 11.17 -6.09
N ASP A 30 -11.54 11.92 -6.83
CA ASP A 30 -11.14 13.25 -7.26
C ASP A 30 -10.95 14.11 -6.00
N ALA A 31 -9.75 14.66 -5.79
CA ALA A 31 -9.43 15.41 -4.57
C ALA A 31 -10.20 16.73 -4.46
N ASP A 32 -10.63 17.31 -5.60
CA ASP A 32 -11.34 18.59 -5.62
C ASP A 32 -12.83 18.41 -5.30
N SER A 33 -13.45 17.35 -5.85
CA SER A 33 -14.91 17.12 -5.71
C SER A 33 -15.28 16.04 -4.69
N GLY A 34 -14.34 15.22 -4.23
CA GLY A 34 -14.58 14.07 -3.37
C GLY A 34 -15.26 12.88 -4.07
N ARG A 35 -15.55 13.00 -5.38
CA ARG A 35 -16.23 11.97 -6.16
C ARG A 35 -15.40 10.69 -6.24
N VAL A 36 -16.00 9.55 -5.91
CA VAL A 36 -15.39 8.23 -6.12
C VAL A 36 -15.19 7.97 -7.62
N LEU A 37 -13.94 7.69 -7.98
CA LEU A 37 -13.52 7.32 -9.32
C LEU A 37 -13.36 5.81 -9.46
N TRP A 38 -12.85 5.16 -8.41
CA TRP A 38 -12.62 3.72 -8.39
C TRP A 38 -12.57 3.22 -6.94
N GLN A 39 -12.94 1.96 -6.73
CA GLN A 39 -12.81 1.26 -5.45
C GLN A 39 -12.63 -0.25 -5.68
N SER A 40 -11.92 -0.91 -4.78
CA SER A 40 -11.81 -2.38 -4.75
C SER A 40 -11.67 -2.87 -3.31
N SER A 41 -12.13 -4.09 -3.07
CA SER A 41 -11.95 -4.84 -1.82
C SER A 41 -10.96 -6.01 -1.96
N GLU A 42 -10.19 -6.03 -3.05
CA GLU A 42 -9.14 -7.02 -3.27
C GLU A 42 -7.89 -6.71 -2.44
N ASN A 43 -7.17 -7.75 -2.04
CA ASN A 43 -5.92 -7.60 -1.30
C ASN A 43 -4.74 -7.34 -2.25
N LEU A 44 -4.57 -6.08 -2.65
CA LEU A 44 -3.49 -5.66 -3.58
C LEU A 44 -2.09 -5.69 -2.96
N SER A 45 -1.94 -6.09 -1.70
CA SER A 45 -0.61 -6.25 -1.07
C SER A 45 0.00 -7.63 -1.26
N THR A 46 -0.70 -8.57 -1.90
CA THR A 46 -0.18 -9.92 -2.14
C THR A 46 0.91 -9.90 -3.22
N PRO A 47 2.16 -10.30 -2.92
CA PRO A 47 3.25 -10.31 -3.88
C PRO A 47 3.20 -11.54 -4.79
N GLY A 48 4.00 -11.52 -5.85
CA GLY A 48 4.15 -12.65 -6.78
C GLY A 48 3.01 -12.83 -7.79
N VAL A 49 2.03 -11.93 -7.77
CA VAL A 49 0.92 -11.88 -8.73
C VAL A 49 0.80 -10.47 -9.31
N GLU A 50 0.36 -10.38 -10.56
CA GLU A 50 0.01 -9.13 -11.20
C GLU A 50 -1.48 -8.84 -10.94
N HIS A 51 -1.77 -7.71 -10.32
CA HIS A 51 -3.14 -7.28 -10.05
C HIS A 51 -3.62 -6.33 -11.14
N GLU A 52 -4.87 -6.47 -11.59
CA GLU A 52 -5.48 -5.60 -12.61
C GLU A 52 -6.47 -4.61 -11.96
N ALA A 53 -6.35 -3.32 -12.27
CA ALA A 53 -7.32 -2.30 -11.86
C ALA A 53 -7.88 -1.53 -13.06
N ARG A 54 -9.19 -1.62 -13.28
CA ARG A 54 -9.88 -0.88 -14.35
C ARG A 54 -10.38 0.47 -13.85
N VAL A 55 -9.53 1.49 -13.95
CA VAL A 55 -9.84 2.86 -13.56
C VAL A 55 -10.46 3.67 -14.73
N PRO A 56 -11.41 4.58 -14.47
CA PRO A 56 -12.02 5.37 -15.54
C PRO A 56 -11.05 6.42 -16.09
N LYS A 57 -10.98 6.56 -17.41
CA LYS A 57 -10.07 7.50 -18.10
C LYS A 57 -10.13 8.94 -17.58
N ARG A 58 -11.28 9.36 -17.03
CA ARG A 58 -11.46 10.70 -16.44
C ARG A 58 -10.54 10.99 -15.26
N ILE A 59 -9.96 9.97 -14.61
CA ILE A 59 -8.98 10.16 -13.53
C ILE A 59 -7.76 10.96 -14.00
N LEU A 60 -7.37 10.82 -15.26
CA LEU A 60 -6.27 11.57 -15.88
C LEU A 60 -6.59 13.06 -16.10
N LYS A 61 -7.82 13.50 -15.80
CA LYS A 61 -8.25 14.90 -15.84
C LYS A 61 -8.35 15.52 -14.46
N CYS A 62 -8.23 14.74 -13.40
CA CYS A 62 -8.19 15.26 -12.04
C CYS A 62 -6.89 16.05 -11.85
N ARG A 63 -6.99 17.19 -11.16
CA ARG A 63 -5.83 17.96 -10.75
C ARG A 63 -5.01 17.21 -9.70
N ALA A 64 -5.71 16.51 -8.81
CA ALA A 64 -5.14 15.63 -7.80
C ALA A 64 -6.12 14.47 -7.52
N VAL A 65 -5.60 13.32 -7.11
CA VAL A 65 -6.37 12.13 -6.73
C VAL A 65 -6.10 11.83 -5.27
N SER A 66 -7.18 11.81 -4.47
CA SER A 66 -7.14 11.29 -3.12
C SER A 66 -7.30 9.77 -3.16
N ARG A 67 -6.44 9.06 -2.45
CA ARG A 67 -6.46 7.62 -2.28
C ARG A 67 -6.60 7.28 -0.80
N GLU A 68 -7.57 6.45 -0.49
CA GLU A 68 -7.73 5.92 0.86
C GLU A 68 -7.50 4.42 0.83
N ILE A 69 -6.71 3.94 1.81
CA ILE A 69 -6.37 2.54 1.97
C ILE A 69 -6.79 2.11 3.38
N ASN A 70 -7.47 0.97 3.47
CA ASN A 70 -7.73 0.30 4.73
C ASN A 70 -6.94 -1.01 4.79
N PHE A 71 -6.20 -1.20 5.88
CA PHE A 71 -5.38 -2.39 6.07
C PHE A 71 -5.33 -2.79 7.54
N SER A 72 -5.01 -4.06 7.80
CA SER A 72 -4.68 -4.57 9.12
C SER A 72 -3.27 -5.13 9.15
N SER A 73 -2.65 -5.14 10.33
CA SER A 73 -1.44 -5.91 10.57
C SER A 73 -1.50 -6.61 11.92
N GLN A 74 -1.13 -7.89 11.97
CA GLN A 74 -0.99 -8.62 13.23
C GLN A 74 0.29 -8.23 13.97
N GLN A 75 1.33 -7.85 13.23
CA GLN A 75 2.64 -7.48 13.76
C GLN A 75 2.74 -5.97 13.96
N GLU A 76 3.56 -5.58 14.92
CA GLU A 76 3.92 -4.18 15.10
C GLU A 76 4.88 -3.72 14.00
N MET A 77 4.71 -2.50 13.50
CA MET A 77 5.68 -1.85 12.61
C MET A 77 6.06 -0.47 13.16
N GLN A 78 7.35 -0.17 13.22
CA GLN A 78 7.84 1.09 13.79
C GLN A 78 7.73 2.26 12.79
N GLN A 79 8.06 2.00 11.53
CA GLN A 79 8.08 3.00 10.45
C GLN A 79 7.46 2.41 9.19
N PHE A 80 6.17 2.06 9.25
CA PHE A 80 5.45 1.62 8.06
C PHE A 80 5.45 2.73 7.01
N ARG A 81 5.85 2.38 5.80
CA ARG A 81 6.01 3.29 4.67
C ARG A 81 5.71 2.58 3.36
N LEU A 82 5.37 3.36 2.35
CA LEU A 82 5.05 2.90 1.02
C LEU A 82 5.90 3.68 0.01
N GLU A 83 6.73 2.97 -0.73
CA GLU A 83 7.39 3.49 -1.93
C GLU A 83 6.62 2.98 -3.15
N GLN A 84 6.25 3.89 -4.06
CA GLN A 84 5.50 3.55 -5.26
C GLN A 84 6.14 4.17 -6.48
N ARG A 85 6.27 3.37 -7.53
CA ARG A 85 6.76 3.81 -8.84
C ARG A 85 5.69 3.54 -9.88
N VAL A 86 5.42 4.54 -10.69
CA VAL A 86 4.51 4.44 -11.84
C VAL A 86 5.36 4.23 -13.09
N PHE A 87 5.13 3.13 -13.79
CA PHE A 87 5.85 2.77 -15.00
C PHE A 87 4.97 2.97 -16.23
N PHE A 88 5.52 3.59 -17.27
CA PHE A 88 4.96 3.56 -18.62
C PHE A 88 5.97 2.89 -19.54
N ARG A 89 5.62 1.71 -20.08
CA ARG A 89 6.49 0.91 -20.97
C ARG A 89 7.89 0.64 -20.38
N GLY A 90 7.95 0.35 -19.08
CA GLY A 90 9.21 0.06 -18.37
C GLY A 90 10.00 1.30 -17.92
N THR A 91 9.59 2.50 -18.31
CA THR A 91 10.19 3.75 -17.82
C THR A 91 9.42 4.29 -16.62
N ILE A 92 10.12 4.66 -15.55
CA ILE A 92 9.51 5.35 -14.40
C ILE A 92 9.10 6.75 -14.85
N ILE A 93 7.84 7.08 -14.67
CA ILE A 93 7.30 8.43 -14.94
C ILE A 93 7.02 9.20 -13.66
N GLU A 94 6.75 8.50 -12.55
CA GLU A 94 6.53 9.10 -11.23
C GLU A 94 7.05 8.16 -10.14
N GLU A 95 7.57 8.75 -9.06
CA GLU A 95 8.00 8.04 -7.86
C GLU A 95 7.48 8.79 -6.63
N TRP A 96 6.86 8.06 -5.71
CA TRP A 96 6.29 8.60 -4.50
C TRP A 96 6.73 7.81 -3.27
N SER A 97 6.90 8.51 -2.16
CA SER A 97 7.25 7.92 -0.87
C SER A 97 6.31 8.47 0.21
N PHE A 98 5.64 7.57 0.92
CA PHE A 98 4.68 7.91 1.97
C PHE A 98 5.08 7.21 3.26
N THR A 99 5.18 7.95 4.35
CA THR A 99 5.43 7.38 5.68
C THR A 99 4.17 7.44 6.51
N PHE A 100 3.66 6.28 6.92
CA PHE A 100 2.57 6.17 7.89
C PHE A 100 3.11 6.23 9.33
N GLY A 101 4.26 5.59 9.58
CA GLY A 101 4.86 5.52 10.90
C GLY A 101 4.41 4.28 11.68
N PHE A 102 4.11 4.45 12.96
CA PHE A 102 3.87 3.34 13.88
C PHE A 102 2.54 2.62 13.62
N VAL A 103 2.57 1.29 13.51
CA VAL A 103 1.38 0.43 13.38
C VAL A 103 1.29 -0.47 14.61
N ILE A 104 0.18 -0.31 15.34
CA ILE A 104 -0.17 -1.11 16.51
C ILE A 104 -0.45 -2.56 16.05
N PRO A 105 0.11 -3.58 16.72
CA PRO A 105 -0.16 -4.98 16.40
C PRO A 105 -1.65 -5.33 16.58
N GLY A 106 -2.18 -6.17 15.70
CA GLY A 106 -3.58 -6.60 15.71
C GLY A 106 -4.60 -5.51 15.36
N SER A 107 -4.14 -4.36 14.84
CA SER A 107 -5.01 -3.21 14.56
C SER A 107 -5.35 -3.08 13.07
N THR A 108 -6.50 -2.43 12.81
CA THR A 108 -6.89 -1.94 11.48
C THR A 108 -6.63 -0.44 11.39
N LYS A 109 -6.04 0.01 10.30
CA LYS A 109 -5.62 1.39 10.04
C LYS A 109 -6.18 1.92 8.72
N TYR A 110 -6.22 3.24 8.62
CA TYR A 110 -6.59 3.99 7.43
C TYR A 110 -5.42 4.90 7.04
N LEU A 111 -5.02 4.85 5.78
CA LEU A 111 -4.01 5.73 5.22
C LEU A 111 -4.64 6.51 4.07
N ALA A 112 -4.65 7.84 4.19
CA ALA A 112 -5.06 8.75 3.13
C ALA A 112 -3.82 9.36 2.48
N ILE A 113 -3.79 9.34 1.15
CA ILE A 113 -2.70 9.85 0.33
C ILE A 113 -3.33 10.77 -0.72
N ILE A 114 -2.73 11.93 -0.99
CA ILE A 114 -3.15 12.81 -2.08
C ILE A 114 -1.96 12.97 -3.01
N ASN A 115 -2.17 12.62 -4.28
CA ASN A 115 -1.20 12.76 -5.37
C ASN A 115 -1.68 13.81 -6.37
#